data_AF-A0A2V4N8E1-F1
#
_entry.id   AF-A0A2V4N8E1-F1
#
_cell.length_a   1.000
_cell.length_b   1.000
_cell.length_c   1.000
_cell.angle_alpha   90.00
_cell.angle_beta   90.00
_cell.angle_gamma   90.00
#
_symmetry.space_group_name_H-M   'P 1'
#
loop_
_entity.id
_entity.type
_entity.pdbx_description
1 polymer ?
#
loop_
_entity_poly.entity_id
_entity_poly.type
_entity_poly.pdbx_seq_one_letter_code
_entity_poly.pdbx_strand_id
1 'polypeptide(L)'
;MPNRMVTAVLAGAGLALLPWILVLAQAPGSAGWVALDVMEAGCLLGGAALLRRGAAALGAARAVAALAAGLLLLDAAVDLTTAGSAWPVAVAMALGAELPLAALCGRLALRGVQVPRATPELALAA
;
A
#
# COMPACT_ATOMS: atom_id res chain seq x y z
N MET A 1 -10.15 -14.55 11.37
CA MET A 1 -9.33 -14.99 10.21
C MET A 1 -9.09 -13.79 9.30
N PRO A 2 -7.86 -13.50 8.86
CA PRO A 2 -7.61 -12.48 7.84
C PRO A 2 -8.48 -12.70 6.62
N ASN A 3 -9.08 -11.63 6.08
CA ASN A 3 -10.03 -11.73 4.97
C ASN A 3 -9.31 -12.28 3.72
N ARG A 4 -9.68 -13.49 3.28
CA ARG A 4 -9.08 -14.17 2.12
C ARG A 4 -9.10 -13.29 0.86
N MET A 5 -10.13 -12.48 0.69
CA MET A 5 -10.24 -11.54 -0.42
C MET A 5 -9.16 -10.45 -0.36
N VAL A 6 -8.89 -9.87 0.82
CA VAL A 6 -7.82 -8.87 0.98
C VAL A 6 -6.46 -9.48 0.66
N THR A 7 -6.20 -10.68 1.16
CA THR A 7 -4.97 -11.42 0.83
C THR A 7 -4.82 -11.67 -0.66
N ALA A 8 -5.91 -12.03 -1.36
CA ALA A 8 -5.89 -12.25 -2.80
C ALA A 8 -5.67 -10.95 -3.58
N VAL A 9 -6.33 -9.86 -3.19
CA VAL A 9 -6.16 -8.53 -3.82
C VAL A 9 -4.71 -8.05 -3.69
N LEU A 10 -4.13 -8.11 -2.48
CA LEU A 10 -2.74 -7.70 -2.27
C LEU A 10 -1.76 -8.55 -3.10
N ALA A 11 -1.94 -9.88 -3.10
CA ALA A 11 -1.09 -10.76 -3.89
C ALA A 11 -1.25 -10.50 -5.40
N GLY A 12 -2.48 -10.35 -5.88
CA GLY A 12 -2.77 -10.06 -7.29
C GLY A 12 -2.18 -8.74 -7.74
N ALA A 13 -2.36 -7.67 -6.96
CA ALA A 13 -1.79 -6.35 -7.25
C ALA A 13 -0.25 -6.38 -7.29
N GLY A 14 0.38 -7.01 -6.29
CA GLY A 14 1.84 -7.13 -6.26
C GLY A 14 2.41 -7.97 -7.42
N LEU A 15 1.69 -9.01 -7.85
CA LEU A 15 2.09 -9.79 -9.05
C LEU A 15 1.86 -9.01 -10.35
N ALA A 16 0.81 -8.19 -10.42
CA ALA A 16 0.48 -7.38 -11.59
C ALA A 16 1.51 -6.27 -11.86
N LEU A 17 2.26 -5.83 -10.84
CA LEU A 17 3.38 -4.88 -10.99
C LEU A 17 4.61 -5.49 -11.67
N LEU A 18 4.82 -6.81 -11.58
CA LEU A 18 6.07 -7.43 -12.06
C LEU A 18 6.33 -7.23 -13.56
N PRO A 19 5.36 -7.40 -14.47
CA PRO A 19 5.57 -7.11 -15.88
C PRO A 19 5.91 -5.62 -16.14
N TRP A 20 5.28 -4.70 -15.40
CA TRP A 20 5.53 -3.27 -15.54
C TRP A 20 6.95 -2.89 -15.13
N ILE A 21 7.43 -3.42 -14.00
CA ILE A 21 8.82 -3.26 -13.53
C ILE A 21 9.81 -3.67 -14.62
N LEU A 22 9.56 -4.80 -15.31
CA LEU A 22 10.44 -5.28 -16.37
C LEU A 22 10.43 -4.34 -17.59
N VAL A 23 9.29 -3.76 -17.95
CA VAL A 23 9.21 -2.77 -19.03
C VAL A 23 9.96 -1.50 -18.63
N LEU A 24 9.73 -1.02 -17.42
CA LEU A 24 10.30 0.22 -16.91
C LEU A 24 11.82 0.13 -16.75
N ALA A 25 12.35 -1.02 -16.36
CA ALA A 25 13.79 -1.28 -16.26
C ALA A 25 14.54 -1.11 -17.59
N GLN A 26 13.84 -1.16 -18.73
CA GLN A 26 14.44 -0.94 -20.05
C GLN A 26 14.52 0.54 -20.43
N ALA A 27 13.85 1.43 -19.69
CA ALA A 27 13.81 2.86 -19.98
C ALA A 27 15.01 3.61 -19.35
N PRO A 28 15.72 4.47 -20.09
CA PRO A 28 16.78 5.30 -19.51
C PRO A 28 16.27 6.23 -18.40
N GLY A 29 17.00 6.30 -17.29
CA GLY A 29 16.66 7.20 -16.17
C GLY A 29 15.50 6.72 -15.28
N SER A 30 15.02 5.48 -15.46
CA SER A 30 13.85 4.97 -14.74
C SER A 30 14.16 4.33 -13.38
N ALA A 31 15.43 4.28 -12.96
CA ALA A 31 15.86 3.51 -11.79
C ALA A 31 15.11 3.87 -10.49
N GLY A 32 14.74 5.15 -10.31
CA GLY A 32 13.94 5.60 -9.16
C GLY A 32 12.54 4.99 -9.15
N TRP A 33 11.89 4.95 -10.31
CA TRP A 33 10.56 4.36 -10.49
C TRP A 33 10.58 2.85 -10.35
N VAL A 34 11.58 2.18 -10.92
CA VAL A 34 11.80 0.74 -10.73
C VAL A 34 11.95 0.40 -9.25
N ALA A 35 12.73 1.20 -8.51
CA ALA A 35 12.90 0.98 -7.08
C ALA A 35 11.58 1.15 -6.31
N LEU A 36 10.79 2.17 -6.64
CA LEU A 36 9.48 2.41 -6.05
C LEU A 36 8.53 1.22 -6.30
N ASP A 37 8.35 0.80 -7.55
CA ASP A 37 7.49 -0.33 -7.92
C ASP A 37 7.92 -1.64 -7.25
N VAL A 38 9.23 -1.89 -7.13
CA VAL A 38 9.76 -3.07 -6.44
C VAL A 38 9.42 -3.02 -4.95
N MET A 39 9.54 -1.85 -4.30
CA MET A 39 9.15 -1.67 -2.91
C MET A 39 7.64 -1.88 -2.71
N GLU A 40 6.82 -1.38 -3.62
CA GLU A 40 5.37 -1.58 -3.60
C GLU A 40 4.99 -3.05 -3.76
N ALA A 41 5.47 -3.70 -4.82
CA ALA A 41 5.24 -5.12 -5.06
C ALA A 41 5.71 -5.96 -3.87
N GLY A 42 6.89 -5.63 -3.31
CA GLY A 42 7.42 -6.26 -2.11
C GLY A 42 6.50 -6.11 -0.89
N CYS A 43 5.97 -4.91 -0.64
CA CYS A 43 5.05 -4.68 0.47
C CYS A 43 3.70 -5.39 0.26
N LEU A 44 3.16 -5.37 -0.96
CA LEU A 44 1.88 -6.02 -1.28
C LEU A 44 1.98 -7.56 -1.15
N LEU A 45 3.02 -8.16 -1.75
CA LEU A 45 3.27 -9.60 -1.67
C LEU A 45 3.64 -10.03 -0.25
N GLY A 46 4.51 -9.27 0.42
CA GLY A 46 4.91 -9.52 1.81
C GLY A 46 3.73 -9.40 2.76
N GLY A 47 2.89 -8.39 2.61
CA GLY A 47 1.65 -8.21 3.36
C GLY A 47 0.68 -9.38 3.14
N ALA A 48 0.50 -9.82 1.90
CA ALA A 48 -0.31 -11.00 1.58
C ALA A 48 0.24 -12.27 2.26
N ALA A 49 1.56 -12.49 2.22
CA ALA A 49 2.21 -13.63 2.87
C ALA A 49 2.04 -13.58 4.40
N LEU A 50 2.23 -12.41 5.03
CA LEU A 50 2.04 -12.23 6.47
C LEU A 50 0.58 -12.47 6.88
N LEU A 51 -0.41 -12.01 6.10
CA LEU A 51 -1.82 -12.31 6.37
C LEU A 51 -2.13 -13.81 6.29
N ARG A 52 -1.47 -14.58 5.42
CA ARG A 52 -1.64 -16.04 5.37
C ARG A 52 -1.11 -16.74 6.63
N ARG A 53 -0.11 -16.15 7.31
CA ARG A 53 0.45 -16.68 8.57
C ARG A 53 -0.46 -16.46 9.79
N GLY A 54 -1.57 -15.72 9.63
CA GLY A 54 -2.59 -15.57 10.67
C GLY A 54 -2.20 -14.61 11.79
N ALA A 55 -2.79 -14.81 12.98
CA ALA A 55 -2.77 -13.83 14.07
C ALA A 55 -1.36 -13.47 14.56
N ALA A 56 -0.43 -14.43 14.61
CA ALA A 56 0.94 -14.21 15.06
C ALA A 56 1.73 -13.21 14.19
N ALA A 57 1.36 -13.05 12.91
CA ALA A 57 2.00 -12.14 11.98
C ALA A 57 1.17 -10.86 11.71
N LEU A 58 0.03 -10.69 12.38
CA LEU A 58 -0.91 -9.59 12.09
C LEU A 58 -0.29 -8.22 12.36
N GLY A 59 0.50 -8.06 13.43
CA GLY A 59 1.21 -6.81 13.72
C GLY A 59 2.15 -6.39 12.58
N ALA A 60 2.98 -7.32 12.10
CA ALA A 60 3.86 -7.09 10.97
C ALA A 60 3.09 -6.80 9.68
N ALA A 61 1.99 -7.54 9.41
CA ALA A 61 1.14 -7.30 8.25
C ALA A 61 0.57 -5.87 8.24
N ARG A 62 0.25 -5.31 9.41
CA ARG A 62 -0.26 -3.94 9.55
C ARG A 62 0.82 -2.89 9.28
N ALA A 63 2.03 -3.11 9.78
CA ALA A 63 3.16 -2.23 9.52
C ALA A 63 3.50 -2.20 8.02
N VAL A 64 3.58 -3.37 7.38
CA VAL A 64 3.82 -3.48 5.94
C VAL A 64 2.67 -2.84 5.14
N ALA A 65 1.42 -2.99 5.57
CA ALA A 65 0.29 -2.33 4.92
C ALA A 65 0.36 -0.79 5.05
N ALA A 66 0.85 -0.26 6.17
CA ALA A 66 1.06 1.18 6.31
C ALA A 66 2.12 1.70 5.32
N LEU A 67 3.22 0.96 5.16
CA LEU A 67 4.26 1.28 4.18
C LEU A 67 3.71 1.22 2.75
N ALA A 68 2.98 0.15 2.39
CA ALA A 68 2.35 0.03 1.08
C ALA A 68 1.41 1.20 0.78
N ALA A 69 0.60 1.62 1.76
CA ALA A 69 -0.29 2.77 1.59
C ALA A 69 0.48 4.07 1.34
N GLY A 70 1.59 4.29 2.06
CA GLY A 70 2.44 5.46 1.85
C GLY A 70 3.12 5.47 0.48
N LEU A 71 3.62 4.31 0.03
CA LEU A 71 4.25 4.18 -1.29
C LEU A 71 3.26 4.44 -2.42
N LEU A 72 2.07 3.82 -2.38
CA LEU A 72 1.04 4.02 -3.41
C LEU A 72 0.52 5.46 -3.48
N LEU A 73 0.46 6.16 -2.35
CA LEU A 73 0.10 7.58 -2.34
C LEU A 73 1.22 8.45 -2.91
N LEU A 74 2.48 8.09 -2.64
CA LEU A 74 3.63 8.77 -3.21
C LEU A 74 3.66 8.56 -4.72
N ASP A 75 3.50 7.32 -5.19
CA ASP A 75 3.46 6.96 -6.60
C ASP A 75 2.40 7.78 -7.35
N ALA A 76 1.15 7.74 -6.88
CA ALA A 76 0.06 8.54 -7.43
C ALA A 76 0.35 10.04 -7.47
N ALA A 77 0.98 10.58 -6.42
CA ALA A 77 1.32 11.99 -6.36
C ALA A 77 2.42 12.37 -7.36
N VAL A 78 3.45 11.53 -7.52
CA VAL A 78 4.53 11.81 -8.47
C VAL A 78 4.02 11.61 -9.91
N ASP A 79 3.23 10.59 -10.19
CA ASP A 79 2.63 10.37 -11.51
C ASP A 79 1.74 11.53 -11.93
N LEU A 80 0.80 11.97 -11.09
CA LEU A 80 -0.08 13.10 -11.40
C LEU A 80 0.66 14.42 -11.61
N THR A 81 1.79 14.63 -10.93
CA THR A 81 2.59 15.86 -11.04
C THR A 81 3.59 15.84 -12.20
N THR A 82 3.95 14.66 -12.71
CA THR A 82 4.97 14.50 -13.76
C THR A 82 4.42 14.02 -15.11
N ALA A 83 3.15 13.59 -15.17
CA ALA A 83 2.56 12.93 -16.34
C ALA A 83 2.55 13.74 -17.65
N GLY A 84 2.59 15.07 -17.59
CA GLY A 84 2.57 15.92 -18.80
C GLY A 84 1.40 15.57 -19.73
N SER A 85 1.71 15.13 -20.96
CA SER A 85 0.67 14.72 -21.94
C SER A 85 -0.05 13.41 -21.59
N ALA A 86 0.53 12.58 -20.72
CA ALA A 86 -0.06 11.32 -20.23
C ALA A 86 -1.00 11.51 -19.02
N TRP A 87 -1.34 12.77 -18.66
CA TRP A 87 -2.15 13.08 -17.47
C TRP A 87 -3.48 12.30 -17.38
N PRO A 88 -4.27 12.10 -18.47
CA PRO A 88 -5.48 11.30 -18.38
C PRO A 88 -5.23 9.84 -17.97
N VAL A 89 -4.08 9.27 -18.37
CA VAL A 89 -3.68 7.91 -18.01
C VAL A 89 -3.27 7.87 -16.54
N ALA A 90 -2.49 8.85 -16.07
CA ALA A 90 -2.10 8.96 -14.67
C ALA A 90 -3.32 9.10 -13.74
N VAL A 91 -4.33 9.88 -14.14
CA VAL A 91 -5.61 9.97 -13.40
C VAL A 91 -6.36 8.65 -13.38
N ALA A 92 -6.41 7.94 -14.51
CA ALA A 92 -7.07 6.64 -14.59
C ALA A 92 -6.38 5.60 -13.69
N MET A 93 -5.04 5.59 -13.66
CA MET A 93 -4.23 4.73 -12.78
C MET A 93 -4.42 5.08 -11.31
N ALA A 94 -4.30 6.36 -10.95
CA ALA A 94 -4.46 6.84 -9.58
C ALA A 94 -5.85 6.49 -9.01
N LEU A 95 -6.91 6.77 -9.77
CA LEU A 95 -8.29 6.49 -9.32
C LEU A 95 -8.67 5.02 -9.40
N GLY A 96 -8.12 4.28 -10.37
CA GLY A 96 -8.48 2.89 -10.65
C GLY A 96 -7.70 1.86 -9.82
N ALA A 97 -6.45 2.18 -9.45
CA ALA A 97 -5.52 1.24 -8.83
C ALA A 97 -4.88 1.80 -7.55
N GLU A 98 -4.11 2.87 -7.64
CA GLU A 98 -3.24 3.32 -6.53
C GLU A 98 -4.04 3.78 -5.31
N LEU A 99 -4.96 4.73 -5.46
CA LEU A 99 -5.74 5.26 -4.34
C LEU A 99 -6.67 4.20 -3.71
N PRO A 100 -7.38 3.34 -4.49
CA PRO A 100 -8.13 2.23 -3.92
C PRO A 100 -7.27 1.24 -3.13
N LEU A 101 -6.09 0.87 -3.65
CA LEU A 101 -5.16 -0.03 -2.96
C LEU A 101 -4.57 0.64 -1.72
N ALA A 102 -4.19 1.92 -1.79
CA ALA A 102 -3.70 2.70 -0.66
C ALA A 102 -4.76 2.78 0.45
N ALA A 103 -6.03 3.02 0.11
CA ALA A 103 -7.14 3.02 1.06
C ALA A 103 -7.35 1.64 1.70
N LEU A 104 -7.25 0.55 0.92
CA LEU A 104 -7.34 -0.81 1.45
C LEU A 104 -6.20 -1.10 2.45
N CYS A 105 -4.97 -0.77 2.07
CA CYS A 105 -3.78 -0.92 2.89
C CYS A 105 -3.83 -0.07 4.16
N GLY A 106 -4.26 1.20 4.06
CA GLY A 106 -4.46 2.10 5.20
C GLY A 106 -5.53 1.60 6.16
N ARG A 107 -6.67 1.11 5.65
CA ARG A 107 -7.70 0.46 6.48
C ARG A 107 -7.14 -0.76 7.21
N LEU A 108 -6.34 -1.58 6.52
CA LEU A 108 -5.69 -2.74 7.13
C LEU A 108 -4.69 -2.31 8.21
N ALA A 109 -3.91 -1.25 7.99
CA ALA A 109 -2.97 -0.69 8.96
C ALA A 109 -3.67 -0.15 10.22
N LEU A 110 -4.86 0.45 10.08
CA LEU A 110 -5.59 1.08 11.18
C LEU A 110 -6.48 0.10 11.99
N ARG A 111 -6.93 -1.03 11.41
CA ARG A 111 -7.83 -2.03 12.05
C ARG A 111 -7.37 -2.65 13.39
N GLY A 112 -7.69 -2.03 14.52
CA GLY A 112 -7.29 -2.54 15.84
C GLY A 112 -6.25 -1.67 16.55
N VAL A 113 -5.98 -0.47 16.04
CA VAL A 113 -5.45 0.60 16.87
C VAL A 113 -6.53 0.94 17.90
N GLN A 114 -6.34 0.47 19.13
CA GLN A 114 -7.12 0.97 20.25
C GLN A 114 -6.53 2.33 20.60
N VAL A 115 -7.24 3.41 20.32
CA VAL A 115 -6.94 4.70 20.95
C VAL A 115 -7.19 4.49 22.44
N PRO A 116 -6.19 4.70 23.32
CA PRO A 116 -6.43 4.65 24.75
C PRO A 116 -7.58 5.60 25.06
N ARG A 117 -8.72 5.07 25.51
CA ARG A 117 -9.77 5.93 26.06
C ARG A 117 -9.16 6.57 27.28
N ALA A 118 -9.06 7.90 27.30
CA ALA A 118 -8.74 8.62 28.51
C ALA A 118 -9.70 8.14 29.60
N THR A 119 -9.16 7.48 30.62
CA THR A 119 -9.95 7.06 31.77
C THR A 119 -10.45 8.33 32.46
N PRO A 120 -11.75 8.43 32.80
CA PRO A 120 -12.33 9.64 33.38
C PRO A 120 -11.68 10.07 34.71
N GLU A 121 -10.92 9.18 35.38
CA GLU A 121 -10.11 9.56 36.55
C GLU A 121 -9.05 10.63 36.26
N LEU A 122 -8.46 10.65 35.06
CA LEU A 122 -7.50 11.69 34.67
C LEU A 122 -8.17 13.03 34.34
N ALA A 123 -9.47 13.04 34.04
CA ALA A 123 -10.24 14.24 33.77
C ALA A 123 -10.86 14.86 35.04
N LEU A 124 -11.01 14.08 36.12
CA LEU A 124 -11.46 14.54 37.44
C LEU A 124 -10.31 14.99 38.35
N ALA A 125 -9.07 14.79 37.94
CA ALA A 125 -7.86 15.17 38.66
C ALA A 125 -7.22 16.50 38.18
N ALA A 126 -7.89 17.23 37.28
CA ALA A 126 -7.47 18.53 36.73
C ALA A 126 -8.50 19.61 37.06
#